data_AF-A0A2A5G7M2-F1
#
_entry.id   AF-A0A2A5G7M2-F1
#
_cell.length_a   1.000
_cell.length_b   1.000
_cell.length_c   1.000
_cell.angle_alpha   90.00
_cell.angle_beta   90.00
_cell.angle_gamma   90.00
#
_symmetry.space_group_name_H-M   'P 1'
#
loop_
_entity.id
_entity.type
_entity.pdbx_description
1 polymer ?
#
loop_
_entity_poly.entity_id
_entity_poly.type
_entity_poly.pdbx_seq_one_letter_code
_entity_poly.pdbx_strand_id
1 'polypeptide(L)'
;MKNSTREQRKENKKRLRDQTIKGRIIDFLRKKQSVGEAANSRQISAALDIQRFTIILFVTQMLSEDSIVMTGYKEIHNGKVLPHYAVKIV
;
A
#
# COMPACT_ATOMS: atom_id res chain seq x y z
N MET A 1 5.02 31.85 -18.33
CA MET A 1 5.49 30.74 -17.47
C MET A 1 5.54 29.47 -18.30
N LYS A 2 6.73 28.96 -18.63
CA LYS A 2 6.88 27.63 -19.26
C LYS A 2 7.59 26.74 -18.24
N ASN A 3 6.89 25.77 -17.66
CA ASN A 3 7.54 24.72 -16.89
C ASN A 3 8.53 24.03 -17.83
N SER A 4 9.80 23.98 -17.43
CA SER A 4 10.86 23.53 -18.31
C SER A 4 10.62 22.06 -18.70
N THR A 5 10.96 21.68 -19.92
CA THR A 5 10.84 20.30 -20.43
C THR A 5 11.53 19.28 -19.50
N ARG A 6 12.50 19.73 -18.69
CA ARG A 6 13.21 18.91 -17.68
C ARG A 6 12.37 18.63 -16.43
N GLU A 7 11.59 19.59 -15.93
CA GLU A 7 10.70 19.40 -14.79
C GLU A 7 9.53 18.48 -15.13
N GLN A 8 8.93 18.66 -16.31
CA GLN A 8 7.88 17.77 -16.81
C GLN A 8 8.38 16.32 -16.95
N ARG A 9 9.60 16.11 -17.45
CA ARG A 9 10.21 14.76 -17.54
C ARG A 9 10.45 14.13 -16.17
N LYS A 10 10.87 14.92 -15.16
CA LYS A 10 11.07 14.43 -13.79
C LYS A 10 9.76 14.00 -13.15
N GLU A 11 8.73 14.83 -13.29
CA GLU A 11 7.39 14.54 -12.76
C GLU A 11 6.77 13.30 -13.43
N ASN A 12 6.91 13.15 -14.76
CA ASN A 12 6.42 11.97 -15.46
C ASN A 12 7.09 10.67 -14.97
N LYS A 13 8.41 10.68 -14.75
CA LYS A 13 9.11 9.51 -14.19
C LYS A 13 8.61 9.17 -12.79
N LYS A 14 8.37 10.19 -11.96
CA LYS A 14 7.82 10.00 -10.61
C LYS A 14 6.42 9.38 -10.68
N ARG A 15 5.51 9.95 -11.49
CA ARG A 15 4.15 9.44 -11.66
C ARG A 15 4.10 7.98 -12.11
N LEU A 16 4.92 7.61 -13.09
CA LEU A 16 5.00 6.23 -13.57
C LEU A 16 5.45 5.27 -12.47
N ARG A 17 6.48 5.64 -11.69
CA ARG A 17 6.93 4.82 -10.56
C ARG A 17 5.83 4.67 -9.51
N ASP A 18 5.16 5.76 -9.17
CA ASP A 18 4.12 5.77 -8.15
C ASP A 18 2.91 4.90 -8.58
N GLN A 19 2.51 4.95 -9.86
CA GLN A 19 1.52 4.05 -10.44
C GLN A 19 1.94 2.58 -10.38
N THR A 20 3.20 2.27 -10.73
CA THR A 20 3.73 0.90 -10.67
C THR A 20 3.69 0.34 -9.25
N ILE A 21 4.04 1.14 -8.24
CA ILE A 21 4.01 0.70 -6.84
C ILE A 21 2.57 0.42 -6.39
N LYS A 22 1.63 1.33 -6.68
CA LYS A 22 0.21 1.12 -6.37
C LYS A 22 -0.34 -0.16 -7.02
N GLY A 23 -0.02 -0.38 -8.31
CA GLY A 23 -0.41 -1.59 -9.03
C GLY A 23 0.08 -2.86 -8.34
N ARG A 24 1.37 -2.90 -7.96
CA ARG A 24 1.95 -4.03 -7.23
C ARG A 24 1.30 -4.28 -5.87
N ILE A 25 0.92 -3.23 -5.15
CA ILE A 25 0.19 -3.34 -3.88
C ILE A 25 -1.20 -3.94 -4.13
N ILE A 26 -1.94 -3.45 -5.11
CA ILE A 26 -3.26 -3.98 -5.48
C ILE A 26 -3.15 -5.46 -5.85
N ASP A 27 -2.22 -5.83 -6.72
CA ASP A 27 -2.04 -7.23 -7.15
C ASP A 27 -1.75 -8.17 -5.98
N PHE A 28 -0.94 -7.72 -5.02
CA PHE A 28 -0.68 -8.48 -3.81
C PHE A 28 -1.94 -8.62 -2.94
N LEU A 29 -2.68 -7.53 -2.75
CA LEU A 29 -3.92 -7.57 -1.95
C LEU A 29 -5.00 -8.44 -2.59
N ARG A 30 -5.12 -8.47 -3.93
CA ARG A 30 -6.03 -9.38 -4.65
C ARG A 30 -5.70 -10.84 -4.34
N LYS A 31 -4.42 -11.21 -4.37
CA LYS A 31 -3.97 -12.57 -4.04
C LYS A 31 -4.26 -12.96 -2.59
N LYS A 32 -4.18 -12.01 -1.65
CA LYS A 32 -4.53 -12.24 -0.25
C LYS A 32 -6.04 -12.39 -0.06
N GLN A 33 -6.82 -11.53 -0.72
CA GLN A 33 -8.28 -11.60 -0.66
C GLN A 33 -8.84 -12.86 -1.30
N SER A 34 -8.21 -13.42 -2.35
CA SER A 34 -8.64 -14.70 -2.95
C SER A 34 -8.51 -15.89 -1.99
N VAL A 35 -7.71 -15.77 -0.93
CA VAL A 35 -7.62 -16.76 0.17
C VAL A 35 -8.32 -16.29 1.45
N GLY A 36 -9.11 -15.22 1.38
CA GLY A 36 -9.86 -14.67 2.51
C GLY A 36 -9.02 -13.89 3.52
N GLU A 37 -7.77 -13.53 3.17
CA GLU A 37 -6.86 -12.80 4.05
C GLU A 37 -6.80 -11.31 3.72
N ALA A 38 -6.70 -10.47 4.75
CA ALA A 38 -6.24 -9.10 4.62
C ALA A 38 -4.71 -9.04 4.86
N ALA A 39 -4.06 -7.94 4.48
CA ALA A 39 -2.62 -7.79 4.71
C ALA A 39 -2.25 -6.46 5.35
N ASN A 40 -1.28 -6.48 6.26
CA ASN A 40 -0.74 -5.28 6.88
C ASN A 40 0.49 -4.75 6.11
N SER A 41 0.93 -3.53 6.43
CA SER A 41 2.06 -2.88 5.76
C SER A 41 3.39 -3.64 5.87
N ARG A 42 3.57 -4.46 6.91
CA ARG A 42 4.77 -5.30 7.08
C ARG A 42 4.76 -6.45 6.09
N GLN A 43 3.62 -7.14 5.93
CA GLN A 43 3.47 -8.24 4.97
C GLN A 43 3.63 -7.74 3.53
N ILE A 44 3.02 -6.61 3.19
CA ILE A 44 3.15 -5.99 1.86
C ILE A 44 4.62 -5.59 1.60
N SER A 45 5.27 -4.96 2.59
CA SER A 45 6.68 -4.55 2.50
C SER A 45 7.61 -5.73 2.23
N ALA A 46 7.45 -6.83 2.98
CA ALA A 46 8.24 -8.04 2.80
C ALA A 46 7.97 -8.71 1.44
N ALA A 47 6.72 -8.77 1.00
CA ALA A 47 6.36 -9.42 -0.26
C ALA A 47 6.83 -8.65 -1.50
N LEU A 48 6.88 -7.32 -1.43
CA LEU A 48 7.22 -6.47 -2.58
C LEU A 48 8.69 -6.03 -2.60
N ASP A 49 9.45 -6.34 -1.54
CA ASP A 49 10.80 -5.80 -1.30
C ASP A 49 10.84 -4.27 -1.38
N ILE A 50 9.89 -3.64 -0.69
CA ILE A 50 9.76 -2.18 -0.62
C ILE A 50 9.80 -1.78 0.85
N GLN A 51 10.50 -0.69 1.17
CA GLN A 51 10.55 -0.16 2.53
C GLN A 51 9.15 0.07 3.10
N ARG A 52 8.95 -0.38 4.35
CA ARG A 52 7.65 -0.30 5.03
C ARG A 52 7.08 1.11 5.08
N PHE A 53 7.92 2.13 5.27
CA PHE A 53 7.49 3.53 5.26
C PHE A 53 6.87 3.93 3.91
N THR A 54 7.49 3.54 2.80
CA THR A 54 6.95 3.77 1.45
C THR A 54 5.61 3.07 1.27
N ILE A 55 5.48 1.82 1.72
CA ILE A 55 4.19 1.11 1.69
C ILE A 55 3.11 1.86 2.47
N ILE A 56 3.44 2.36 3.67
CA ILE A 56 2.49 3.14 4.49
C ILE A 56 2.02 4.38 3.73
N LEU A 57 2.93 5.13 3.10
CA LEU A 57 2.55 6.31 2.29
C LEU A 57 1.57 5.95 1.17
N PHE A 58 1.84 4.90 0.40
CA PHE A 58 0.97 4.48 -0.70
C PHE A 58 -0.36 3.92 -0.21
N VAL A 59 -0.37 3.12 0.85
CA VAL A 59 -1.60 2.61 1.48
C VAL A 59 -2.48 3.76 1.96
N THR A 60 -1.91 4.79 2.60
CA THR A 60 -2.67 5.98 3.02
C THR A 60 -3.27 6.73 1.83
N GLN A 61 -2.53 6.90 0.74
CA GLN A 61 -3.06 7.51 -0.49
C GLN A 61 -4.21 6.68 -1.09
N MET A 62 -4.04 5.36 -1.15
CA MET A 62 -5.06 4.46 -1.70
C MET A 62 -6.32 4.38 -0.84
N LEU A 63 -6.20 4.56 0.49
CA LEU A 63 -7.34 4.73 1.38
C LEU A 63 -8.12 6.02 1.07
N SER A 64 -7.42 7.13 0.79
CA SER A 64 -8.08 8.40 0.41
C SER A 64 -8.68 8.38 -1.00
N GLU A 65 -8.29 7.41 -1.83
CA GLU A 65 -8.82 7.17 -3.18
C GLU A 65 -9.93 6.10 -3.19
N ASP A 66 -10.39 5.66 -2.01
CA ASP A 66 -11.39 4.58 -1.83
C ASP A 66 -11.05 3.27 -2.57
N SER A 67 -9.77 3.06 -2.91
CA SER A 67 -9.32 1.88 -3.67
C SER A 67 -9.12 0.65 -2.78
N ILE A 68 -8.90 0.88 -1.49
CA ILE A 68 -8.74 -0.14 -0.45
C ILE A 68 -9.46 0.32 0.82
N VAL A 69 -9.78 -0.61 1.70
CA VAL A 69 -10.33 -0.32 3.03
C VAL A 69 -9.45 -0.90 4.12
N MET A 70 -9.42 -0.18 5.25
CA MET A 70 -8.77 -0.65 6.45
C MET A 70 -9.67 -1.64 7.19
N THR A 71 -9.09 -2.74 7.64
CA THR A 71 -9.73 -3.76 8.46
C THR A 71 -8.94 -3.90 9.75
N GLY A 72 -9.64 -3.77 10.87
CA GLY A 72 -9.05 -4.02 12.18
C GLY A 72 -9.01 -5.52 12.46
N TYR A 73 -7.92 -6.00 13.02
CA TYR A 73 -7.85 -7.33 13.61
C TYR A 73 -7.06 -7.29 14.92
N LYS A 74 -7.24 -8.30 15.75
CA LYS A 74 -6.60 -8.40 17.06
C LYS A 74 -5.56 -9.50 17.01
N GLU A 75 -4.30 -9.19 17.27
CA GLU A 75 -3.27 -10.21 17.50
C GLU A 75 -3.10 -10.40 19.00
N ILE A 76 -2.99 -11.66 19.44
CA ILE A 76 -2.66 -11.99 20.82
C ILE A 76 -1.14 -12.20 20.89
N HIS A 77 -0.46 -11.33 21.64
CA HIS A 77 0.97 -11.43 21.87
C HIS A 77 1.24 -11.54 23.37
N ASN A 78 1.78 -12.68 23.82
CA ASN A 78 2.06 -12.98 25.23
C ASN A 78 0.85 -12.71 26.16
N GLY A 79 -0.35 -13.14 25.74
CA GLY A 79 -1.58 -12.94 26.49
C GLY A 79 -2.18 -11.52 26.45
N LYS A 80 -1.52 -10.56 25.76
CA LYS A 80 -2.05 -9.21 25.53
C LYS A 80 -2.67 -9.10 24.14
N VAL A 81 -3.86 -8.49 24.07
CA VAL A 81 -4.55 -8.21 22.82
C VAL A 81 -4.04 -6.89 22.26
N LEU A 82 -3.35 -6.94 21.12
CA LEU A 82 -2.88 -5.75 20.41
C LEU A 82 -3.79 -5.47 19.22
N PRO A 83 -4.32 -4.23 19.07
CA PRO A 83 -5.04 -3.85 17.88
C PRO A 83 -4.08 -3.66 16.71
N HIS A 84 -4.34 -4.36 15.61
CA HIS A 84 -3.59 -4.24 14.37
C HIS A 84 -4.50 -3.84 13.22
N TYR A 85 -3.92 -3.15 12.25
CA TYR A 85 -4.60 -2.74 11.03
C TYR A 85 -4.05 -3.54 9.86
N ALA A 86 -4.96 -4.13 9.10
CA ALA A 86 -4.73 -4.70 7.78
C ALA A 86 -5.52 -3.90 6.75
N VAL A 87 -5.20 -4.09 5.48
CA VAL A 87 -5.96 -3.54 4.35
C VAL A 87 -6.43 -4.66 3.43
N LYS A 88 -7.56 -4.43 2.79
CA LYS A 88 -8.12 -5.26 1.71
C LYS A 88 -8.65 -4.35 0.60
N ILE A 89 -8.85 -4.89 -0.58
CA ILE A 89 -9.47 -4.14 -1.68
C ILE A 89 -10.97 -4.01 -1.39
N VAL A 90 -11.55 -2.88 -1.80
CA VAL A 90 -13.00 -2.63 -1.77
C VAL A 90 -13.70 -3.54 -2.77
#